data_AF-A0A958CB71-F1
#
_entry.id   AF-A0A958CB71-F1
#
_cell.length_a   1.000
_cell.length_b   1.000
_cell.length_c   1.000
_cell.angle_alpha   90.00
_cell.angle_beta   90.00
_cell.angle_gamma   90.00
#
_symmetry.space_group_name_H-M   'P 1'
#
loop_
_entity.id
_entity.type
_entity.pdbx_description
1 polymer ?
#
loop_
_entity_poly.entity_id
_entity_poly.type
_entity_poly.pdbx_seq_one_letter_code
_entity_poly.pdbx_strand_id
1 'polypeptide(L)' 'MKTSHGTEFNVAQLLKEPVGGRRSFEMEIPMDFEEEELNQSDPLTGTVNMLRTNRGVLLEA' A
#
# COMPACT_ATOMS: atom_id res chain seq x y z
N MET A 1 -12.54 14.63 14.85
CA MET A 1 -12.73 13.95 13.57
C MET A 1 -11.38 13.32 13.22
N LYS A 2 -11.16 12.04 13.54
CA LYS A 2 -9.87 11.37 13.29
C LYS A 2 -9.75 11.11 11.78
N THR A 3 -8.80 11.74 11.11
CA THR A 3 -8.50 11.51 9.70
C THR A 3 -7.69 10.21 9.60
N SER A 4 -8.26 9.16 9.00
CA SER A 4 -7.45 7.99 8.62
C SER A 4 -6.45 8.44 7.55
N HIS A 5 -5.16 8.37 7.83
CA HIS A 5 -4.13 8.57 6.82
C HIS A 5 -4.08 7.31 5.96
N GLY A 6 -4.71 7.33 4.78
CA GLY A 6 -4.65 6.24 3.82
C GLY A 6 -3.33 6.25 3.06
N THR A 7 -2.75 5.09 2.79
CA THR A 7 -1.57 4.95 1.92
C THR A 7 -1.99 5.08 0.46
N GLU A 8 -1.35 5.99 -0.28
CA GLU A 8 -1.59 6.19 -1.72
C GLU A 8 -0.46 5.58 -2.55
N PHE A 9 -0.80 4.98 -3.70
CA PHE A 9 0.17 4.32 -4.59
C PHE A 9 0.16 4.94 -5.98
N ASN A 10 1.34 5.35 -6.47
CA ASN A 10 1.47 5.80 -7.86
C ASN A 10 1.59 4.62 -8.83
N VAL A 11 0.47 4.28 -9.47
CA VAL A 11 0.38 3.14 -10.40
C VAL A 11 0.68 3.51 -11.86
N ALA A 12 1.15 4.72 -12.16
CA ALA A 12 1.33 5.17 -13.54
C ALA A 12 2.29 4.29 -14.35
N GLN A 13 3.32 3.70 -13.71
CA GLN A 13 4.23 2.77 -14.38
C GLN A 13 3.58 1.42 -14.68
N LEU A 14 2.75 0.90 -13.76
CA LEU A 14 1.99 -0.33 -13.99
C LEU A 14 1.00 -0.16 -15.15
N LEU A 15 0.35 1.00 -15.26
CA LEU A 15 -0.59 1.30 -16.35
C LEU A 15 0.07 1.40 -17.74
N LYS A 16 1.40 1.52 -17.81
CA LYS A 16 2.15 1.48 -19.08
C LYS A 16 2.48 0.06 -19.53
N GLU A 17 2.42 -0.93 -18.64
CA GLU A 17 2.73 -2.34 -18.95
C GLU A 17 1.54 -3.04 -19.62
N PRO A 18 1.71 -4.07 -20.45
CA PRO A 18 0.58 -4.83 -21.01
C PRO A 18 -0.39 -5.37 -19.94
N VAL A 19 -1.62 -5.73 -20.35
CA VAL A 19 -2.52 -6.52 -19.49
C VAL A 19 -1.79 -7.79 -19.04
N GLY A 20 -1.80 -8.07 -17.74
CA GLY A 20 -1.00 -9.12 -17.11
C GLY A 20 0.29 -8.62 -16.44
N GLY A 21 0.67 -7.35 -16.65
CA GLY A 21 1.82 -6.72 -15.98
C GLY A 21 1.65 -6.67 -14.47
N ARG A 22 2.74 -6.84 -13.73
CA ARG A 22 2.76 -6.93 -12.27
C ARG A 22 3.79 -5.99 -11.69
N ARG A 23 3.42 -5.29 -10.61
CA ARG A 23 4.35 -4.50 -9.80
C ARG A 23 4.07 -4.65 -8.33
N SER A 24 5.14 -4.63 -7.55
CA SER A 24 5.09 -4.60 -6.09
C SER A 24 5.35 -3.18 -5.62
N PHE A 25 4.63 -2.75 -4.59
CA PHE A 25 4.81 -1.46 -3.94
C PHE A 25 5.00 -1.66 -2.45
N GLU A 26 5.95 -0.94 -1.88
CA GLU A 26 6.15 -0.88 -0.44
C GLU A 26 5.00 -0.10 0.20
N MET A 27 4.50 -0.64 1.30
CA MET A 27 3.45 -0.05 2.11
C MET A 27 4.04 0.25 3.48
N GLU A 28 3.88 1.49 3.93
CA GLU A 28 4.13 1.89 5.30
C GLU A 28 2.80 2.25 5.94
N ILE A 29 2.44 1.54 7.01
CA ILE A 29 1.27 1.83 7.81
C ILE A 29 1.75 2.52 9.09
N PRO A 30 1.48 3.84 9.25
CA PRO A 30 1.76 4.51 10.50
C PRO A 30 0.91 3.89 11.60
N MET A 31 1.57 3.46 12.68
CA MET A 31 0.91 2.88 13.84
C MET A 31 0.82 3.96 14.91
N ASP A 32 -0.36 4.57 15.05
CA ASP A 32 -0.67 5.46 16.17
C ASP A 32 -1.09 4.60 17.37
N PHE A 33 -0.14 4.32 18.28
CA PHE A 33 -0.46 3.71 19.56
C PHE A 33 -0.84 4.79 20.57
N GLU A 34 -2.04 4.69 21.16
CA GLU A 34 -2.51 5.64 22.17
C GLU A 34 -2.10 5.26 23.61
N GLU A 35 -1.34 4.18 23.81
CA GLU A 35 -0.91 3.71 25.13
C GLU A 35 0.57 4.02 25.39
N GLU A 36 0.86 4.79 26.45
CA GLU A 36 2.20 5.23 26.87
C GLU A 36 3.18 4.09 27.18
N GLU A 37 2.69 2.86 27.36
CA GLU A 37 3.51 1.67 27.63
C GLU A 37 4.00 0.96 26.35
N LEU A 38 3.42 1.28 25.19
CA LEU A 38 3.89 0.79 23.89
C LEU A 38 4.94 1.76 23.37
N ASN A 39 6.19 1.58 23.80
CA ASN A 39 7.33 2.25 23.20
C ASN A 39 7.30 1.99 21.69
N GLN A 40 6.96 3.06 20.96
CA GLN A 40 6.86 3.19 19.51
C GLN A 40 7.61 2.09 18.76
N SER A 41 6.88 1.05 18.35
CA SER A 41 7.42 0.07 17.40
C SER A 41 7.43 0.73 16.02
N ASP A 42 8.50 0.53 15.27
CA ASP A 42 8.67 1.02 13.90
C ASP A 42 7.38 0.87 13.04
N PRO A 43 7.17 1.75 12.03
CA PRO A 43 6.00 1.65 11.15
C PRO A 43 5.86 0.25 10.57
N LEU A 44 4.63 -0.24 10.49
CA LEU A 44 4.38 -1.57 9.93
C LEU A 44 4.63 -1.50 8.42
N THR A 45 5.73 -2.11 7.99
CA THR A 45 6.09 -2.21 6.57
C THR A 45 5.53 -3.49 5.96
N GLY A 46 4.99 -3.39 4.76
CA GLY A 46 4.54 -4.54 3.96
C GLY A 46 4.75 -4.31 2.48
N THR A 47 4.40 -5.31 1.67
CA THR A 47 4.45 -5.21 0.21
C THR A 47 3.08 -5.56 -0.33
N VAL A 48 2.54 -4.72 -1.21
CA VAL A 48 1.35 -5.03 -1.99
C VAL A 48 1.72 -5.36 -3.42
N ASN A 49 1.14 -6.42 -3.96
CA ASN A 49 1.31 -6.80 -5.35
C ASN A 49 0.10 -6.30 -6.14
N MET A 50 0.36 -5.74 -7.32
CA MET A 50 -0.67 -5.21 -8.19
C MET A 50 -0.55 -5.81 -9.58
N LEU A 51 -1.69 -6.22 -10.14
CA LEU A 51 -1.81 -6.78 -11.48
C LEU A 51 -2.63 -5.84 -12.37
N ARG A 52 -2.10 -5.47 -13.54
CA ARG A 52 -2.87 -4.77 -14.57
C ARG A 52 -3.84 -5.74 -15.23
N THR A 53 -5.14 -5.50 -15.05
CA THR A 53 -6.20 -6.23 -15.76
C THR A 53 -6.66 -5.42 -16.98
N ASN A 54 -7.57 -6.00 -17.78
CA ASN A 54 -8.20 -5.27 -18.89
C ASN A 54 -9.19 -4.19 -18.44
N ARG A 55 -9.56 -4.14 -17.16
CA ARG A 55 -10.59 -3.26 -16.61
C ARG A 55 -10.09 -2.36 -15.47
N GLY A 56 -8.84 -2.48 -15.06
CA GLY A 56 -8.28 -1.74 -13.94
C GLY A 56 -7.07 -2.45 -13.32
N VAL A 57 -6.87 -2.26 -12.03
CA VAL A 57 -5.79 -2.88 -11.25
C VAL A 57 -6.40 -3.80 -10.20
N LEU A 58 -5.89 -5.03 -10.11
CA LEU A 58 -6.20 -5.95 -9.03
C LEU A 58 -5.11 -5.83 -7.97
N LEU A 59 -5.50 -5.68 -6.71
CA LEU A 59 -4.61 -5.80 -5.55
C LEU A 59 -4.56 -7.26 -5.09
N GLU A 60 -3.36 -7.77 -4.86
CA GLU A 60 -3.08 -9.10 -4.32
C GLU A 60 -2.28 -8.92 -3.01
N ALA A 61 -2.73 -9.59 -1.94
CA ALA A 61 -2.10 -9.61 -0.62
C ALA A 61 -1.36 -10.95 -0.40
#